data_AF-A0AAV3JA12-F1
#
_entry.id   AF-A0AAV3JA12-F1
#
_cell.length_a   1.000
_cell.length_b   1.000
_cell.length_c   1.000
_cell.angle_alpha   90.00
_cell.angle_beta   90.00
_cell.angle_gamma   90.00
#
_symmetry.space_group_name_H-M   'P 1'
#
loop_
_entity.id
_entity.type
_entity.pdbx_description
1 polymer ?
#
loop_
_entity_poly.entity_id
_entity_poly.type
_entity_poly.pdbx_seq_one_letter_code
_entity_poly.pdbx_strand_id
1 'polypeptide(L)'
;MKFYFWFFLLFILQCATYSTSSYSQFEQEKLVNLSSISSNQLSLLTTRYLKSNDLYDKFEKNPLVVIYDLDNDLITNKSRNLAYYLAELCYLTGNSLDMEDSQFAKMYASSLVYAYTYLFDKKASPAPDPFSAEFRFALSTYNRSLAQLVRYAKKNRKLAAVTDLSLPLIRGTLQMSSAEVETAWSPQNFLQIEVTYDYRVKGFSNHISKYGIGTPVILNRNFPAKESQERIKYEFINGVGQAYPATAFVSLEESYLGNRDLMNLRAKIHVYDPVFRDQITLDGIKLPMESDTTTPLAYMLTIAQQKDNLSAIFDGETGMSRKGLYLVYPYHKDKIPVVFLHGLASSPFIWFPMINELLSDPEIKAKYQFWVYWYPTVNPILFSAADFRDTLYDLRKTYDPNKEHKSFDQTVLVGHSMGGLIVKLAVTHSNKEQWMDAAKIPYSVFDTINEKTKQEISRLVDFDPVPFVKRAIFIATPHKGSNLAEGILGSIARFLFIIPKEVIKKFEEGYKFLNPNHKKGDIVPRVYGVDGLAPKSIFMKVTKDYKPQVKFHSIIGNSKLADLDWISDTVVPYESSHLENSESETLIQSEHSVQNHPPTFLEVKRILKEHAP
;
A
#
# COMPACT_ATOMS: atom_id res chain seq x y z
N MET A 1 5.35 19.19 -90.51
CA MET A 1 5.67 18.16 -89.49
C MET A 1 4.68 18.33 -88.35
N LYS A 2 3.65 17.48 -88.23
CA LYS A 2 3.62 16.25 -87.40
C LYS A 2 3.76 16.63 -85.90
N PHE A 3 2.82 16.47 -84.96
CA PHE A 3 1.75 15.51 -84.65
C PHE A 3 0.72 16.25 -83.76
N TYR A 4 -0.60 16.33 -84.00
CA TYR A 4 -1.67 15.35 -83.74
C TYR A 4 -1.53 14.45 -82.47
N PHE A 5 -2.41 14.76 -81.51
CA PHE A 5 -3.37 13.84 -80.88
C PHE A 5 -2.89 12.87 -79.79
N TRP A 6 -3.68 12.87 -78.69
CA TRP A 6 -3.87 11.85 -77.64
C TRP A 6 -3.07 11.99 -76.34
N PHE A 7 -3.52 12.92 -75.49
CA PHE A 7 -3.62 12.63 -74.06
C PHE A 7 -4.98 11.94 -73.84
N PHE A 8 -5.03 10.65 -74.17
CA PHE A 8 -6.19 9.81 -73.91
C PHE A 8 -6.07 9.23 -72.49
N LEU A 9 -7.15 9.38 -71.73
CA LEU A 9 -7.52 8.67 -70.51
C LEU A 9 -6.59 7.53 -70.09
N LEU A 10 -5.91 7.73 -68.96
CA LEU A 10 -5.65 6.66 -67.99
C LEU A 10 -6.44 6.96 -66.70
N PHE A 11 -7.72 7.29 -66.86
CA PHE A 11 -8.74 6.87 -65.89
C PHE A 11 -8.86 5.35 -66.07
N ILE A 12 -7.89 4.61 -65.53
CA ILE A 12 -8.09 3.19 -65.29
C ILE A 12 -9.17 3.16 -64.22
N LEU A 13 -10.35 2.70 -64.64
CA LEU A 13 -11.30 1.98 -63.83
C LEU A 13 -10.51 1.01 -62.92
N GLN A 14 -10.08 1.46 -61.75
CA GLN A 14 -9.61 0.56 -60.71
C GLN A 14 -10.86 -0.17 -60.21
N CYS A 15 -11.26 -1.18 -60.97
CA CYS A 15 -12.04 -2.30 -60.46
C CYS A 15 -11.33 -2.84 -59.22
N ALA A 16 -12.10 -3.30 -58.24
CA ALA A 16 -11.63 -3.73 -56.92
C ALA A 16 -10.28 -4.46 -56.98
N THR A 17 -9.24 -3.80 -56.46
CA THR A 17 -7.90 -4.37 -56.32
C THR A 17 -7.76 -4.97 -54.93
N TYR A 18 -7.30 -6.22 -54.87
CA TYR A 18 -7.11 -6.95 -53.62
C TYR A 18 -5.62 -7.28 -53.47
N SER A 19 -5.05 -7.02 -52.30
CA SER A 19 -3.67 -7.39 -51.96
C SER A 19 -3.61 -7.90 -50.54
N THR A 20 -2.65 -8.78 -50.27
CA THR A 20 -2.36 -9.30 -48.92
C THR A 20 -0.91 -9.03 -48.59
N SER A 21 -0.65 -8.61 -47.36
CA SER A 21 0.68 -8.57 -46.77
C SER A 21 0.68 -9.38 -45.47
N SER A 22 1.82 -9.95 -45.12
CA SER A 22 2.01 -10.66 -43.86
C SER A 22 2.33 -9.66 -42.75
N TYR A 23 1.61 -9.74 -41.62
CA TYR A 23 1.98 -9.04 -40.40
C TYR A 23 3.27 -9.63 -39.80
N SER A 24 4.02 -8.81 -39.06
CA SER A 24 5.05 -9.34 -38.16
C SER A 24 4.41 -10.08 -36.95
N GLN A 25 5.21 -10.88 -36.23
CA GLN A 25 4.75 -11.76 -35.13
C GLN A 25 3.85 -11.06 -34.09
N PHE A 26 4.04 -9.76 -33.82
CA PHE A 26 3.31 -9.03 -32.78
C PHE A 26 2.39 -7.93 -33.32
N GLU A 27 2.45 -7.61 -34.61
CA GLU A 27 1.76 -6.45 -35.17
C GLU A 27 0.24 -6.66 -35.25
N GLN A 28 -0.18 -7.84 -35.71
CA GLN A 28 -1.61 -8.18 -35.73
C GLN A 28 -2.22 -8.08 -34.34
N GLU A 29 -1.54 -8.64 -33.33
CA GLU A 29 -2.02 -8.63 -31.94
C GLU A 29 -2.08 -7.21 -31.37
N LYS A 30 -1.12 -6.34 -31.71
CA LYS A 30 -1.20 -4.92 -31.32
C LYS A 30 -2.42 -4.24 -31.94
N LEU A 31 -2.66 -4.45 -33.23
CA LEU A 31 -3.77 -3.81 -33.97
C LEU A 31 -5.14 -4.23 -33.43
N VAL A 32 -5.34 -5.51 -33.12
CA VAL A 32 -6.64 -5.99 -32.59
C VAL A 32 -6.90 -5.57 -31.14
N ASN A 33 -5.88 -5.07 -30.43
CA ASN A 33 -5.99 -4.54 -29.06
C ASN A 33 -6.07 -3.00 -28.99
N LEU A 34 -6.06 -2.31 -30.13
CA LEU A 34 -6.33 -0.87 -30.19
C LEU A 34 -7.80 -0.58 -29.85
N SER A 35 -8.02 0.50 -29.11
CA SER A 35 -9.34 0.97 -28.67
C SER A 35 -9.24 2.44 -28.27
N SER A 36 -10.39 3.09 -28.07
CA SER A 36 -10.42 4.50 -27.68
C SER A 36 -9.68 4.77 -26.35
N ILE A 37 -9.50 3.74 -25.53
CA ILE A 37 -8.76 3.78 -24.26
C ILE A 37 -7.27 3.55 -24.46
N SER A 38 -6.89 2.53 -25.22
CA SER A 38 -5.49 2.09 -25.33
C SER A 38 -4.67 2.93 -26.30
N SER A 39 -5.30 3.58 -27.28
CA SER A 39 -4.59 4.31 -28.35
C SER A 39 -5.26 5.61 -28.79
N ASN A 40 -6.34 6.04 -28.12
CA ASN A 40 -7.14 7.21 -28.55
C ASN A 40 -7.58 7.12 -30.04
N GLN A 41 -7.90 5.90 -30.48
CA GLN A 41 -8.41 5.57 -31.82
C GLN A 41 -9.51 4.53 -31.68
N LEU A 42 -10.45 4.44 -32.63
CA LEU A 42 -11.47 3.40 -32.58
C LEU A 42 -10.87 2.00 -32.70
N SER A 43 -11.44 1.05 -31.97
CA SER A 43 -11.13 -0.36 -32.15
C SER A 43 -11.47 -0.83 -33.57
N LEU A 44 -10.83 -1.91 -33.99
CA LEU A 44 -11.12 -2.53 -35.29
C LEU A 44 -12.59 -2.97 -35.41
N LEU A 45 -13.22 -3.35 -34.29
CA LEU A 45 -14.62 -3.77 -34.23
C LEU A 45 -15.55 -2.61 -34.56
N THR A 46 -15.42 -1.48 -33.86
CA THR A 46 -16.23 -0.28 -34.10
C THR A 46 -15.92 0.33 -35.46
N THR A 47 -14.65 0.35 -35.87
CA THR A 47 -14.25 0.83 -37.20
C THR A 47 -14.91 0.02 -38.32
N ARG A 48 -14.92 -1.32 -38.21
CA ARG A 48 -15.59 -2.20 -39.17
C ARG A 48 -17.09 -1.94 -39.20
N TYR A 49 -17.73 -1.84 -38.04
CA TYR A 49 -19.14 -1.51 -37.94
C TYR A 49 -19.48 -0.19 -38.64
N LEU A 50 -18.75 0.89 -38.33
CA LEU A 50 -18.97 2.18 -38.97
C LEU A 50 -18.76 2.13 -40.48
N LYS A 51 -17.70 1.47 -40.96
CA LYS A 51 -17.43 1.36 -42.41
C LYS A 51 -18.50 0.55 -43.13
N SER A 52 -18.93 -0.58 -42.56
CA SER A 52 -19.97 -1.43 -43.13
C SER A 52 -21.34 -0.74 -43.20
N ASN A 53 -21.56 0.34 -42.44
CA ASN A 53 -22.80 1.11 -42.42
C ASN A 53 -22.65 2.53 -43.01
N ASP A 54 -21.54 2.85 -43.70
CA ASP A 54 -21.29 4.18 -44.26
C ASP A 54 -21.36 5.32 -43.20
N LEU A 55 -20.85 5.05 -41.99
CA LEU A 55 -20.85 5.98 -40.87
C LEU A 55 -19.45 6.49 -40.49
N TYR A 56 -18.38 5.88 -41.00
CA TYR A 56 -17.02 6.19 -40.57
C TYR A 56 -16.64 7.67 -40.84
N ASP A 57 -16.71 8.12 -42.10
CA ASP A 57 -16.39 9.50 -42.46
C ASP A 57 -17.39 10.51 -41.86
N LYS A 58 -18.63 10.07 -41.62
CA LYS A 58 -19.67 10.90 -40.98
C LYS A 58 -19.34 11.14 -39.51
N PHE A 59 -18.85 10.12 -38.82
CA PHE A 59 -18.43 10.21 -37.43
C PHE A 59 -17.20 11.11 -37.27
N GLU A 60 -16.22 11.02 -38.17
CA GLU A 60 -15.04 11.90 -38.14
C GLU A 60 -15.42 13.38 -38.31
N LYS A 61 -16.46 13.68 -39.10
CA LYS A 61 -16.93 15.06 -39.34
C LYS A 61 -17.90 15.56 -38.27
N ASN A 62 -18.86 14.73 -37.87
CA ASN A 62 -19.98 15.10 -36.99
C ASN A 62 -20.29 13.98 -35.99
N PRO A 63 -19.42 13.76 -34.98
CA PRO A 63 -19.52 12.61 -34.09
C PRO A 63 -20.84 12.57 -33.31
N LEU A 64 -21.32 13.72 -32.83
CA LEU A 64 -22.56 13.80 -32.04
C LEU A 64 -23.80 13.39 -32.82
N VAL A 65 -23.87 13.71 -34.12
CA VAL A 65 -25.01 13.32 -34.98
C VAL A 65 -25.05 11.81 -35.13
N VAL A 66 -23.91 11.20 -35.47
CA VAL A 66 -23.81 9.74 -35.61
C VAL A 66 -24.12 9.04 -34.29
N ILE A 67 -23.63 9.54 -33.16
CA ILE A 67 -23.94 8.97 -31.84
C ILE A 67 -25.45 9.05 -31.54
N TYR A 68 -26.10 10.17 -31.84
CA TYR A 68 -27.53 10.32 -31.61
C TYR A 68 -28.38 9.39 -32.48
N ASP A 69 -28.03 9.25 -33.76
CA ASP A 69 -28.72 8.35 -34.69
C ASP A 69 -28.55 6.88 -34.25
N LEU A 70 -27.33 6.48 -33.90
CA LEU A 70 -27.05 5.14 -33.39
C LEU A 70 -27.72 4.85 -32.04
N ASP A 71 -27.91 5.86 -31.18
CA ASP A 71 -28.69 5.71 -29.95
C ASP A 71 -30.17 5.40 -30.26
N ASN A 72 -30.78 6.06 -31.25
CA ASN A 72 -32.13 5.72 -31.71
C ASN A 72 -32.21 4.27 -32.21
N ASP A 73 -31.20 3.83 -32.97
CA ASP A 73 -31.10 2.45 -33.45
C ASP A 73 -30.92 1.46 -32.31
N LEU A 74 -30.16 1.81 -31.26
CA LEU A 74 -29.98 0.98 -30.08
C LEU A 74 -31.31 0.79 -29.34
N ILE A 75 -32.09 1.85 -29.13
CA ILE A 75 -33.39 1.76 -28.46
C ILE A 75 -34.37 0.88 -29.27
N THR A 76 -34.34 1.01 -30.59
CA THR A 76 -35.22 0.26 -31.50
C THR A 76 -34.85 -1.22 -31.57
N ASN A 77 -33.57 -1.51 -31.84
CA ASN A 77 -33.10 -2.86 -32.17
C ASN A 77 -32.54 -3.63 -30.96
N LYS A 78 -32.21 -2.93 -29.87
CA LYS A 78 -31.65 -3.49 -28.62
C LYS A 78 -30.41 -4.34 -28.85
N SER A 79 -29.61 -3.98 -29.85
CA SER A 79 -28.38 -4.68 -30.20
C SER A 79 -27.32 -4.49 -29.12
N ARG A 80 -26.87 -5.59 -28.51
CA ARG A 80 -25.82 -5.57 -27.49
C ARG A 80 -24.52 -5.00 -28.06
N ASN A 81 -24.09 -5.46 -29.22
CA ASN A 81 -22.86 -4.96 -29.85
C ASN A 81 -22.92 -3.47 -30.17
N LEU A 82 -24.10 -2.97 -30.59
CA LEU A 82 -24.29 -1.55 -30.82
C LEU A 82 -24.13 -0.72 -29.53
N ALA A 83 -24.55 -1.25 -28.38
CA ALA A 83 -24.30 -0.60 -27.08
C ALA A 83 -22.79 -0.44 -26.82
N TYR A 84 -21.97 -1.46 -27.12
CA TYR A 84 -20.51 -1.29 -27.02
C TYR A 84 -19.96 -0.27 -28.00
N TYR A 85 -20.37 -0.31 -29.28
CA TYR A 85 -19.89 0.65 -30.28
C TYR A 85 -20.21 2.09 -29.85
N LEU A 86 -21.44 2.36 -29.41
CA LEU A 86 -21.82 3.65 -28.83
C LEU A 86 -20.97 4.04 -27.61
N ALA A 87 -20.69 3.09 -26.72
CA ALA A 87 -19.83 3.35 -25.57
C ALA A 87 -18.44 3.81 -26.00
N GLU A 88 -17.84 3.16 -27.00
CA GLU A 88 -16.52 3.50 -27.52
C GLU A 88 -16.52 4.86 -28.25
N LEU A 89 -17.54 5.13 -29.08
CA LEU A 89 -17.70 6.41 -29.79
C LEU A 89 -17.81 7.57 -28.80
N CYS A 90 -18.69 7.45 -27.80
CA CYS A 90 -18.82 8.45 -26.75
C CYS A 90 -17.51 8.65 -25.99
N TYR A 91 -16.79 7.59 -25.63
CA TYR A 91 -15.49 7.72 -24.96
C TYR A 91 -14.48 8.49 -25.82
N LEU A 92 -14.35 8.12 -27.09
CA LEU A 92 -13.42 8.77 -28.02
C LEU A 92 -13.76 10.25 -28.23
N THR A 93 -15.04 10.58 -28.43
CA THR A 93 -15.49 11.98 -28.51
C THR A 93 -15.21 12.73 -27.20
N GLY A 94 -15.38 12.07 -26.04
CA GLY A 94 -15.03 12.63 -24.74
C GLY A 94 -13.54 12.93 -24.58
N ASN A 95 -12.64 12.15 -25.19
CA ASN A 95 -11.19 12.37 -25.12
C ASN A 95 -10.74 13.66 -25.81
N SER A 96 -11.50 14.17 -26.80
CA SER A 96 -11.19 15.42 -27.50
C SER A 96 -11.72 16.68 -26.79
N LEU A 97 -12.46 16.52 -25.68
CA LEU A 97 -13.10 17.62 -24.97
C LEU A 97 -12.31 17.99 -23.70
N ASP A 98 -12.23 19.28 -23.42
CA ASP A 98 -11.78 19.76 -22.12
C ASP A 98 -12.81 19.44 -21.03
N MET A 99 -12.36 19.19 -19.79
CA MET A 99 -13.24 18.86 -18.66
C MET A 99 -14.25 19.96 -18.30
N GLU A 100 -14.02 21.19 -18.78
CA GLU A 100 -14.92 22.34 -18.61
C GLU A 100 -16.02 22.40 -19.67
N ASP A 101 -15.89 21.64 -20.75
CA ASP A 101 -16.92 21.55 -21.77
C ASP A 101 -18.18 20.89 -21.21
N SER A 102 -19.32 21.51 -21.48
CA SER A 102 -20.66 20.99 -21.15
C SER A 102 -20.92 19.55 -21.66
N GLN A 103 -20.26 19.15 -22.75
CA GLN A 103 -20.38 17.81 -23.35
C GLN A 103 -19.43 16.79 -22.71
N PHE A 104 -18.40 17.19 -21.96
CA PHE A 104 -17.44 16.26 -21.36
C PHE A 104 -18.13 15.22 -20.47
N ALA A 105 -18.89 15.70 -19.48
CA ALA A 105 -19.65 14.83 -18.59
C ALA A 105 -20.70 14.03 -19.36
N LYS A 106 -21.30 14.62 -20.40
CA LYS A 106 -22.30 13.95 -21.24
C LYS A 106 -21.72 12.73 -21.96
N MET A 107 -20.56 12.90 -22.59
CA MET A 107 -19.89 11.84 -23.35
C MET A 107 -19.48 10.68 -22.44
N TYR A 108 -18.82 10.96 -21.31
CA TYR A 108 -18.39 9.89 -20.41
C TYR A 108 -19.54 9.23 -19.64
N ALA A 109 -20.58 9.98 -19.26
CA ALA A 109 -21.78 9.40 -18.63
C ALA A 109 -22.53 8.49 -19.60
N SER A 110 -22.68 8.91 -20.86
CA SER A 110 -23.30 8.08 -21.90
C SER A 110 -22.46 6.85 -22.19
N SER A 111 -21.13 7.01 -22.32
CA SER A 111 -20.20 5.91 -22.48
C SER A 111 -20.30 4.88 -21.36
N LEU A 112 -20.38 5.33 -20.10
CA LEU A 112 -20.59 4.47 -18.93
C LEU A 112 -21.91 3.70 -19.03
N VAL A 113 -23.02 4.38 -19.34
CA VAL A 113 -24.36 3.77 -19.44
C VAL A 113 -24.41 2.74 -20.58
N TYR A 114 -23.86 3.05 -21.74
CA TYR A 114 -23.84 2.14 -22.88
C TYR A 114 -22.94 0.91 -22.62
N ALA A 115 -21.78 1.11 -21.98
CA ALA A 115 -20.93 0.00 -21.56
C ALA A 115 -21.61 -0.88 -20.50
N TYR A 116 -22.28 -0.28 -19.51
CA TYR A 116 -23.09 -1.01 -18.53
C TYR A 116 -24.23 -1.78 -19.22
N THR A 117 -24.88 -1.17 -20.22
CA THR A 117 -25.94 -1.80 -21.01
C THR A 117 -25.40 -3.03 -21.75
N TYR A 118 -24.23 -2.92 -22.38
CA TYR A 118 -23.54 -4.05 -22.99
C TYR A 118 -23.25 -5.16 -21.97
N LEU A 119 -22.79 -4.82 -20.76
CA LEU A 119 -22.33 -5.79 -19.78
C LEU A 119 -23.49 -6.51 -19.07
N PHE A 120 -24.56 -5.78 -18.71
CA PHE A 120 -25.52 -6.24 -17.70
C PHE A 120 -26.99 -6.13 -18.11
N ASP A 121 -27.37 -5.32 -19.11
CA ASP A 121 -28.79 -5.17 -19.45
C ASP A 121 -29.33 -6.45 -20.10
N LYS A 122 -30.28 -7.12 -19.44
CA LYS A 122 -30.90 -8.37 -19.90
C LYS A 122 -31.76 -8.17 -21.15
N LYS A 123 -32.14 -6.93 -21.49
CA LYS A 123 -32.92 -6.62 -22.70
C LYS A 123 -32.05 -6.49 -23.95
N ALA A 124 -30.73 -6.37 -23.80
CA ALA A 124 -29.81 -6.33 -24.93
C ALA A 124 -29.60 -7.73 -25.53
N SER A 125 -29.64 -7.85 -26.84
CA SER A 125 -29.52 -9.11 -27.58
C SER A 125 -28.35 -9.08 -28.58
N PRO A 126 -27.58 -10.17 -28.77
CA PRO A 126 -27.67 -11.44 -28.05
C PRO A 126 -27.24 -11.33 -26.58
N ALA A 127 -27.24 -12.44 -25.84
CA ALA A 127 -26.66 -12.51 -24.50
C ALA A 127 -25.16 -12.13 -24.52
N PRO A 128 -24.60 -11.59 -23.42
CA PRO A 128 -23.20 -11.21 -23.40
C PRO A 128 -22.32 -12.46 -23.49
N ASP A 129 -21.26 -12.39 -24.30
CA ASP A 129 -20.21 -13.41 -24.38
C ASP A 129 -18.96 -12.92 -23.64
N PRO A 130 -18.64 -13.45 -22.45
CA PRO A 130 -17.46 -13.06 -21.68
C PRO A 130 -16.12 -13.30 -22.39
N PHE A 131 -16.09 -14.12 -23.45
CA PHE A 131 -14.88 -14.40 -24.23
C PHE A 131 -14.72 -13.48 -25.45
N SER A 132 -15.73 -12.67 -25.75
CA SER A 132 -15.67 -11.72 -26.87
C SER A 132 -14.72 -10.54 -26.60
N ALA A 133 -14.13 -10.00 -27.66
CA ALA A 133 -13.31 -8.80 -27.56
C ALA A 133 -14.14 -7.57 -27.17
N GLU A 134 -15.39 -7.50 -27.63
CA GLU A 134 -16.38 -6.49 -27.23
C GLU A 134 -16.60 -6.49 -25.72
N PHE A 135 -16.70 -7.65 -25.06
CA PHE A 135 -16.88 -7.73 -23.61
C PHE A 135 -15.68 -7.15 -22.86
N ARG A 136 -14.46 -7.52 -23.28
CA ARG A 136 -13.23 -6.97 -22.70
C ARG A 136 -13.13 -5.46 -22.89
N PHE A 137 -13.45 -4.96 -24.08
CA PHE A 137 -13.42 -3.52 -24.33
C PHE A 137 -14.54 -2.77 -23.61
N ALA A 138 -15.77 -3.31 -23.57
CA ALA A 138 -16.86 -2.71 -22.81
C ALA A 138 -16.54 -2.62 -21.32
N LEU A 139 -15.92 -3.65 -20.74
CA LEU A 139 -15.44 -3.64 -19.36
C LEU A 139 -14.43 -2.50 -19.11
N SER A 140 -13.41 -2.40 -19.98
CA SER A 140 -12.41 -1.33 -19.90
C SER A 140 -13.05 0.04 -20.07
N THR A 141 -13.94 0.21 -21.06
CA THR A 141 -14.66 1.47 -21.33
C THR A 141 -15.51 1.88 -20.16
N TYR A 142 -16.23 0.94 -19.54
CA TYR A 142 -16.99 1.22 -18.32
C TYR A 142 -16.08 1.74 -17.19
N ASN A 143 -15.01 1.00 -16.85
CA ASN A 143 -14.10 1.39 -15.77
C ASN A 143 -13.40 2.73 -16.04
N ARG A 144 -13.05 3.01 -17.30
CA ARG A 144 -12.34 4.23 -17.70
C ARG A 144 -13.28 5.43 -17.82
N SER A 145 -14.52 5.24 -18.28
CA SER A 145 -15.55 6.28 -18.25
C SER A 145 -15.87 6.71 -16.84
N LEU A 146 -16.04 5.74 -15.91
CA LEU A 146 -16.24 6.05 -14.50
C LEU A 146 -15.05 6.82 -13.91
N ALA A 147 -13.81 6.45 -14.25
CA ALA A 147 -12.63 7.22 -13.86
C ALA A 147 -12.70 8.69 -14.32
N GLN A 148 -13.11 8.96 -15.56
CA GLN A 148 -13.26 10.34 -16.05
C GLN A 148 -14.35 11.12 -15.31
N LEU A 149 -15.45 10.44 -14.97
CA LEU A 149 -16.53 11.04 -14.17
C LEU A 149 -16.10 11.33 -12.73
N VAL A 150 -15.27 10.47 -12.12
CA VAL A 150 -14.66 10.75 -10.80
C VAL A 150 -13.79 12.01 -10.87
N ARG A 151 -12.96 12.15 -11.92
CA ARG A 151 -12.14 13.36 -12.12
C ARG A 151 -13.01 14.61 -12.31
N TYR A 152 -14.07 14.50 -13.11
CA TYR A 152 -15.05 15.58 -13.30
C TYR A 152 -15.73 15.98 -11.99
N ALA A 153 -16.22 15.02 -11.20
CA ALA A 153 -16.87 15.28 -9.92
C ALA A 153 -15.91 15.92 -8.91
N LYS A 154 -14.64 15.48 -8.89
CA LYS A 154 -13.57 16.08 -8.08
C LYS A 154 -13.33 17.53 -8.46
N LYS A 155 -13.08 17.83 -9.75
CA LYS A 155 -12.80 19.20 -10.23
C LYS A 155 -13.95 20.17 -9.91
N ASN A 156 -15.20 19.69 -10.02
CA ASN A 156 -16.40 20.50 -9.78
C ASN A 156 -16.88 20.48 -8.31
N ARG A 157 -16.10 19.94 -7.37
CA ARG A 157 -16.44 19.85 -5.93
C ARG A 157 -17.78 19.14 -5.64
N LYS A 158 -18.18 18.20 -6.51
CA LYS A 158 -19.45 17.44 -6.39
C LYS A 158 -19.31 16.14 -5.57
N LEU A 159 -18.11 15.81 -5.09
CA LEU A 159 -17.86 14.59 -4.30
C LEU A 159 -18.51 14.61 -2.90
N ALA A 160 -18.84 15.78 -2.35
CA ALA A 160 -19.49 15.87 -1.04
C ALA A 160 -21.01 15.58 -1.08
N ALA A 161 -21.62 15.67 -2.27
CA ALA A 161 -23.05 15.48 -2.51
C ALA A 161 -23.27 14.51 -3.67
N VAL A 162 -22.60 13.35 -3.64
CA VAL A 162 -22.62 12.41 -4.77
C VAL A 162 -24.02 11.84 -5.04
N THR A 163 -24.89 11.82 -4.03
CA THR A 163 -26.31 11.44 -4.15
C THR A 163 -27.17 12.49 -4.84
N ASP A 164 -26.68 13.72 -5.01
CA ASP A 164 -27.35 14.79 -5.75
C ASP A 164 -26.73 14.97 -7.15
N LEU A 165 -25.80 14.09 -7.54
CA LEU A 165 -25.12 14.17 -8.83
C LEU A 165 -26.07 13.75 -9.96
N SER A 166 -26.42 14.73 -10.79
CA SER A 166 -27.10 14.53 -12.07
C SER A 166 -26.11 14.73 -13.22
N LEU A 167 -25.98 13.73 -14.09
CA LEU A 167 -25.09 13.77 -15.25
C LEU A 167 -25.92 13.74 -16.54
N PRO A 168 -25.71 14.68 -17.49
CA PRO A 168 -26.41 14.64 -18.76
C PRO A 168 -26.01 13.38 -19.54
N LEU A 169 -26.92 12.86 -20.36
CA LEU A 169 -26.67 11.79 -21.31
C LEU A 169 -26.93 12.29 -22.74
N ILE A 170 -26.59 11.49 -23.76
CA ILE A 170 -27.07 11.71 -25.14
C ILE A 170 -28.59 11.83 -25.13
N ARG A 171 -29.26 10.97 -24.35
CA ARG A 171 -30.70 10.98 -24.10
C ARG A 171 -30.98 11.07 -22.61
N GLY A 172 -31.51 12.21 -22.18
CA GLY A 172 -31.92 12.46 -20.80
C GLY A 172 -30.77 12.67 -19.82
N THR A 173 -30.95 12.17 -18.59
CA THR A 173 -30.01 12.33 -17.49
C THR A 173 -29.82 11.04 -16.70
N LEU A 174 -28.63 10.86 -16.14
CA LEU A 174 -28.29 9.84 -15.17
C LEU A 174 -28.33 10.47 -13.77
N GLN A 175 -29.31 10.09 -12.97
CA GLN A 175 -29.50 10.57 -11.61
C GLN A 175 -28.95 9.55 -10.62
N MET A 176 -27.99 9.97 -9.79
CA MET A 176 -27.54 9.17 -8.66
C MET A 176 -28.61 9.22 -7.56
N SER A 177 -29.07 8.07 -7.08
CA SER A 177 -30.15 7.96 -6.08
C SER A 177 -29.63 7.63 -4.68
N SER A 178 -28.53 6.89 -4.59
CA SER A 178 -27.87 6.53 -3.33
C SER A 178 -26.37 6.25 -3.51
N ALA A 179 -25.63 6.31 -2.39
CA ALA A 179 -24.24 5.91 -2.30
C ALA A 179 -24.06 4.89 -1.17
N GLU A 180 -23.62 3.68 -1.50
CA GLU A 180 -23.31 2.59 -0.57
C GLU A 180 -21.79 2.50 -0.42
N VAL A 181 -21.28 2.70 0.80
CA VAL A 181 -19.83 2.73 1.06
C VAL A 181 -19.49 1.69 2.11
N GLU A 182 -18.83 0.63 1.66
CA GLU A 182 -18.35 -0.50 2.45
C GLU A 182 -16.83 -0.38 2.60
N THR A 183 -16.39 0.57 3.43
CA THR A 183 -14.97 0.72 3.79
C THR A 183 -14.82 0.79 5.31
N ALA A 184 -13.59 0.67 5.82
CA ALA A 184 -13.32 0.79 7.25
C ALA A 184 -13.73 2.16 7.85
N TRP A 185 -14.01 3.18 7.02
CA TRP A 185 -14.40 4.51 7.45
C TRP A 185 -15.67 5.01 6.73
N SER A 186 -16.42 5.91 7.37
CA SER A 186 -17.59 6.54 6.76
C SER A 186 -17.22 7.54 5.66
N PRO A 187 -18.07 7.73 4.62
CA PRO A 187 -17.84 8.65 3.49
C PRO A 187 -17.48 10.09 3.89
N GLN A 188 -18.02 10.58 5.01
CA GLN A 188 -17.79 11.93 5.53
C GLN A 188 -16.32 12.20 5.92
N ASN A 189 -15.51 11.14 6.04
CA ASN A 189 -14.08 11.24 6.38
C ASN A 189 -13.18 11.41 5.14
N PHE A 190 -13.71 11.23 3.92
CA PHE A 190 -12.93 11.33 2.69
C PHE A 190 -13.20 12.68 2.01
N LEU A 191 -12.20 13.56 2.05
CA LEU A 191 -12.32 14.91 1.48
C LEU A 191 -11.82 14.96 0.02
N GLN A 192 -11.02 13.97 -0.38
CA GLN A 192 -10.40 13.90 -1.71
C GLN A 192 -10.38 12.45 -2.21
N ILE A 193 -10.67 12.29 -3.50
CA ILE A 193 -10.58 11.02 -4.21
C ILE A 193 -9.64 11.22 -5.41
N GLU A 194 -8.71 10.30 -5.59
CA GLU A 194 -7.84 10.23 -6.78
C GLU A 194 -8.11 8.95 -7.56
N VAL A 195 -7.86 8.96 -8.87
CA VAL A 195 -7.95 7.73 -9.68
C VAL A 195 -6.58 7.08 -9.74
N THR A 196 -6.47 5.78 -9.44
CA THR A 196 -5.15 5.11 -9.41
C THR A 196 -4.47 5.05 -10.77
N TYR A 197 -5.27 5.04 -11.86
CA TYR A 197 -4.78 5.07 -13.24
C TYR A 197 -3.88 6.26 -13.60
N ASP A 198 -3.89 7.34 -12.81
CA ASP A 198 -3.09 8.54 -13.06
C ASP A 198 -1.66 8.42 -12.52
N TYR A 199 -1.37 7.36 -11.77
CA TYR A 199 -0.11 7.18 -11.06
C TYR A 199 0.70 6.03 -11.63
N ARG A 200 2.01 6.27 -11.78
CA ARG A 200 3.00 5.24 -12.06
C ARG A 200 3.83 5.00 -10.80
N VAL A 201 3.64 3.85 -10.18
CA VAL A 201 4.38 3.46 -8.97
C VAL A 201 5.81 3.04 -9.32
N LYS A 202 6.75 3.39 -8.44
CA LYS A 202 8.14 2.92 -8.41
C LYS A 202 8.53 2.59 -6.97
N GLY A 203 9.57 1.77 -6.78
CA GLY A 203 10.12 1.45 -5.45
C GLY A 203 9.52 0.22 -4.76
N PHE A 204 8.56 -0.46 -5.39
CA PHE A 204 8.05 -1.77 -4.97
C PHE A 204 8.52 -2.85 -5.94
N SER A 205 8.72 -4.07 -5.45
CA SER A 205 9.11 -5.22 -6.28
C SER A 205 8.00 -5.63 -7.24
N ASN A 206 6.75 -5.72 -6.76
CA ASN A 206 5.57 -5.92 -7.59
C ASN A 206 4.52 -4.82 -7.41
N HIS A 207 3.71 -4.65 -8.45
CA HIS A 207 2.48 -3.86 -8.42
C HIS A 207 1.30 -4.80 -8.20
N ILE A 208 0.64 -4.70 -7.05
CA ILE A 208 -0.47 -5.56 -6.67
C ILE A 208 -1.78 -4.92 -7.14
N SER A 209 -2.25 -5.40 -8.28
CA SER A 209 -3.55 -5.07 -8.84
C SER A 209 -4.26 -6.31 -9.37
N LYS A 210 -5.57 -6.22 -9.53
CA LYS A 210 -6.44 -7.27 -10.07
C LYS A 210 -7.35 -6.64 -11.11
N TYR A 211 -7.48 -7.27 -12.28
CA TYR A 211 -8.45 -6.88 -13.30
C TYR A 211 -9.87 -7.29 -12.89
N GLY A 212 -10.85 -6.46 -13.19
CA GLY A 212 -12.25 -6.74 -12.86
C GLY A 212 -13.18 -5.58 -13.22
N ILE A 213 -14.36 -5.54 -12.60
CA ILE A 213 -15.33 -4.46 -12.74
C ILE A 213 -15.13 -3.39 -11.66
N GLY A 214 -15.30 -2.13 -12.04
CA GLY A 214 -15.16 -0.96 -11.17
C GLY A 214 -13.85 -0.20 -11.40
N THR A 215 -13.80 1.04 -10.90
CA THR A 215 -12.65 1.92 -11.02
C THR A 215 -11.87 1.93 -9.70
N PRO A 216 -10.61 1.48 -9.66
CA PRO A 216 -9.75 1.65 -8.50
C PRO A 216 -9.45 3.13 -8.25
N VAL A 217 -9.64 3.56 -7.00
CA VAL A 217 -9.47 4.94 -6.52
C VAL A 217 -8.66 4.97 -5.22
N ILE A 218 -8.06 6.12 -4.95
CA ILE A 218 -7.41 6.45 -3.69
C ILE A 218 -8.38 7.30 -2.88
N LEU A 219 -8.76 6.83 -1.69
CA LEU A 219 -9.55 7.61 -0.74
C LEU A 219 -8.60 8.31 0.23
N ASN A 220 -8.48 9.64 0.11
CA ASN A 220 -7.63 10.44 0.98
C ASN A 220 -8.42 10.96 2.17
N ARG A 221 -8.02 10.51 3.35
CA ARG A 221 -8.46 11.05 4.64
C ARG A 221 -7.40 12.04 5.13
N ASN A 222 -7.75 13.32 5.16
CA ASN A 222 -6.92 14.28 5.88
C ASN A 222 -6.99 13.99 7.38
N PHE A 223 -5.93 14.32 8.10
CA PHE A 223 -5.90 14.24 9.55
C PHE A 223 -7.12 14.97 10.14
N PRO A 224 -8.07 14.27 10.79
CA PRO A 224 -9.28 14.91 11.25
C PRO A 224 -8.95 15.85 12.41
N ALA A 225 -9.10 17.16 12.19
CA ALA A 225 -8.77 18.20 13.16
C ALA A 225 -9.58 18.14 14.48
N LYS A 226 -10.54 17.20 14.61
CA LYS A 226 -11.47 17.06 15.75
C LYS A 226 -11.48 15.66 16.38
N GLU A 227 -10.49 14.79 16.13
CA GLU A 227 -10.42 13.50 16.84
C GLU A 227 -9.71 13.59 18.21
N SER A 228 -10.07 12.70 19.12
CA SER A 228 -9.47 12.61 20.46
C SER A 228 -7.98 12.32 20.38
N GLN A 229 -7.17 12.96 21.22
CA GLN A 229 -5.72 12.76 21.26
C GLN A 229 -5.29 11.28 21.43
N GLU A 230 -6.11 10.47 22.11
CA GLU A 230 -5.84 9.03 22.31
C GLU A 230 -5.91 8.22 21.00
N ARG A 231 -6.79 8.57 20.05
CA ARG A 231 -6.85 7.90 18.73
C ARG A 231 -5.75 8.37 17.80
N ILE A 232 -5.43 9.66 17.84
CA ILE A 232 -4.37 10.30 17.04
C ILE A 232 -3.00 9.63 17.26
N LYS A 233 -2.77 9.07 18.46
CA LYS A 233 -1.48 8.49 18.89
C LYS A 233 -0.95 7.37 17.98
N TYR A 234 -1.82 6.63 17.30
CA TYR A 234 -1.45 5.43 16.54
C TYR A 234 -1.80 5.48 15.04
N GLU A 235 -2.35 6.59 14.56
CA GLU A 235 -2.62 6.79 13.14
C GLU A 235 -1.35 7.20 12.38
N PHE A 236 -1.21 6.67 11.16
CA PHE A 236 -0.01 6.82 10.32
C PHE A 236 0.45 8.28 10.16
N ILE A 237 1.72 8.52 10.51
CA ILE A 237 2.50 9.78 10.45
C ILE A 237 1.67 11.05 10.66
N ASN A 238 1.81 11.64 11.85
CA ASN A 238 1.18 12.90 12.21
C ASN A 238 1.31 13.95 11.09
N GLY A 239 0.18 14.40 10.57
CA GLY A 239 0.09 15.40 9.51
C GLY A 239 0.19 14.89 8.07
N VAL A 240 0.46 13.62 7.77
CA VAL A 240 0.53 13.09 6.38
C VAL A 240 -0.85 12.71 5.81
N GLY A 241 -1.85 12.46 6.66
CA GLY A 241 -3.13 11.90 6.22
C GLY A 241 -2.99 10.44 5.81
N GLN A 242 -4.10 9.78 5.50
CA GLN A 242 -4.13 8.37 5.11
C GLN A 242 -4.72 8.23 3.70
N ALA A 243 -4.09 7.37 2.89
CA ALA A 243 -4.57 7.06 1.55
C ALA A 243 -4.98 5.59 1.50
N TYR A 244 -6.28 5.35 1.31
CA TYR A 244 -6.86 4.01 1.30
C TYR A 244 -7.17 3.53 -0.11
N PRO A 245 -6.97 2.23 -0.40
CA PRO A 245 -7.48 1.65 -1.63
C PRO A 245 -9.00 1.54 -1.56
N ALA A 246 -9.66 1.86 -2.66
CA ALA A 246 -11.07 1.53 -2.86
C ALA A 246 -11.37 1.27 -4.32
N THR A 247 -12.51 0.64 -4.58
CA THR A 247 -13.05 0.47 -5.94
C THR A 247 -14.42 1.11 -6.02
N ALA A 248 -14.56 2.10 -6.89
CA ALA A 248 -15.83 2.74 -7.20
C ALA A 248 -16.59 1.95 -8.29
N PHE A 249 -17.89 1.80 -8.13
CA PHE A 249 -18.76 1.09 -9.07
C PHE A 249 -20.13 1.79 -9.15
N VAL A 250 -20.75 1.85 -10.33
CA VAL A 250 -22.07 2.41 -10.55
C VAL A 250 -23.02 1.35 -11.10
N SER A 251 -24.10 1.05 -10.38
CA SER A 251 -25.15 0.13 -10.87
C SER A 251 -26.36 0.91 -11.32
N LEU A 252 -26.91 0.60 -12.51
CA LEU A 252 -28.20 1.13 -12.93
C LEU A 252 -29.34 0.41 -12.19
N GLU A 253 -30.29 1.16 -11.65
CA GLU A 253 -31.49 0.61 -10.99
C GLU A 253 -32.53 0.15 -12.01
N GLU A 254 -32.43 0.66 -13.24
CA GLU A 254 -33.37 0.43 -14.33
C GLU A 254 -32.61 0.12 -15.62
N SER A 255 -33.21 -0.68 -16.50
CA SER A 255 -32.66 -1.00 -17.82
C SER A 255 -32.74 0.22 -18.74
N TYR A 256 -31.62 0.63 -19.34
CA TYR A 256 -31.58 1.73 -20.31
C TYR A 256 -32.47 1.41 -21.53
N LEU A 257 -32.40 0.18 -22.05
CA LEU A 257 -33.23 -0.27 -23.18
C LEU A 257 -34.71 -0.49 -22.83
N GLY A 258 -35.01 -0.44 -21.54
CA GLY A 258 -36.28 -0.76 -20.95
C GLY A 258 -37.04 0.43 -20.39
N ASN A 259 -36.36 1.56 -20.21
CA ASN A 259 -36.91 2.73 -19.56
C ASN A 259 -37.86 3.47 -20.53
N ARG A 260 -39.08 3.73 -20.07
CA ARG A 260 -40.08 4.50 -20.83
C ARG A 260 -39.92 6.01 -20.61
N ASP A 261 -39.35 6.40 -19.47
CA ASP A 261 -38.97 7.75 -19.12
C ASP A 261 -37.45 7.90 -19.17
N LEU A 262 -36.91 7.87 -20.39
CA LEU A 262 -35.48 8.05 -20.65
C LEU A 262 -34.96 9.43 -20.23
N MET A 263 -35.78 10.30 -19.65
CA MET A 263 -35.37 11.61 -19.13
C MET A 263 -34.60 11.49 -17.81
N ASN A 264 -34.87 10.46 -16.99
CA ASN A 264 -34.28 10.29 -15.65
C ASN A 264 -33.90 8.83 -15.36
N LEU A 265 -32.76 8.38 -15.87
CA LEU A 265 -32.22 7.05 -15.56
C LEU A 265 -31.62 7.05 -14.14
N ARG A 266 -32.07 6.15 -13.26
CA ARG A 266 -31.59 6.08 -11.88
C ARG A 266 -30.41 5.10 -11.71
N ALA A 267 -29.44 5.49 -10.89
CA ALA A 267 -28.27 4.67 -10.58
C ALA A 267 -27.81 4.82 -9.14
N LYS A 268 -27.09 3.80 -8.65
CA LYS A 268 -26.46 3.78 -7.34
C LYS A 268 -24.95 3.77 -7.46
N ILE A 269 -24.29 4.46 -6.54
CA ILE A 269 -22.83 4.44 -6.41
C ILE A 269 -22.46 3.47 -5.31
N HIS A 270 -21.43 2.70 -5.56
CA HIS A 270 -20.84 1.76 -4.63
C HIS A 270 -19.36 2.07 -4.47
N VAL A 271 -18.85 2.03 -3.24
CA VAL A 271 -17.42 2.14 -2.94
C VAL A 271 -17.03 1.01 -2.01
N TYR A 272 -16.19 0.11 -2.51
CA TYR A 272 -15.76 -1.10 -1.78
C TYR A 272 -14.28 -1.03 -1.41
N ASP A 273 -13.92 -1.59 -0.27
CA ASP A 273 -12.53 -1.78 0.13
C ASP A 273 -11.96 -3.11 -0.42
N PRO A 274 -10.98 -3.07 -1.35
CA PRO A 274 -10.38 -4.27 -1.95
C PRO A 274 -9.51 -5.08 -0.97
N VAL A 275 -9.22 -4.55 0.22
CA VAL A 275 -8.53 -5.29 1.27
C VAL A 275 -9.46 -6.34 1.89
N PHE A 276 -10.74 -6.04 2.02
CA PHE A 276 -11.73 -6.93 2.66
C PHE A 276 -12.59 -7.71 1.67
N ARG A 277 -12.70 -7.25 0.42
CA ARG A 277 -13.57 -7.84 -0.60
C ARG A 277 -12.86 -7.87 -1.95
N ASP A 278 -13.09 -8.90 -2.76
CA ASP A 278 -12.46 -9.01 -4.09
C ASP A 278 -13.46 -9.30 -5.23
N GLN A 279 -14.76 -9.26 -4.90
CA GLN A 279 -15.88 -9.52 -5.81
C GLN A 279 -17.07 -8.61 -5.52
N ILE A 280 -17.80 -8.19 -6.55
CA ILE A 280 -19.08 -7.46 -6.45
C ILE A 280 -20.22 -8.44 -6.75
N THR A 281 -21.35 -8.33 -6.05
CA THR A 281 -22.56 -9.12 -6.33
C THR A 281 -23.61 -8.23 -6.99
N LEU A 282 -23.97 -8.54 -8.24
CA LEU A 282 -24.96 -7.80 -9.02
C LEU A 282 -25.98 -8.80 -9.57
N ASP A 283 -27.27 -8.64 -9.24
CA ASP A 283 -28.35 -9.55 -9.68
C ASP A 283 -28.06 -11.05 -9.43
N GLY A 284 -27.36 -11.37 -8.34
CA GLY A 284 -26.94 -12.74 -8.01
C GLY A 284 -25.68 -13.24 -8.72
N ILE A 285 -25.12 -12.46 -9.65
CA ILE A 285 -23.85 -12.76 -10.33
C ILE A 285 -22.69 -12.23 -9.48
N LYS A 286 -21.68 -13.07 -9.25
CA LYS A 286 -20.43 -12.69 -8.60
C LYS A 286 -19.41 -12.23 -9.65
N LEU A 287 -19.08 -10.96 -9.65
CA LEU A 287 -18.17 -10.33 -10.60
C LEU A 287 -16.81 -10.10 -9.92
N PRO A 288 -15.67 -10.43 -10.56
CA PRO A 288 -14.36 -10.06 -10.03
C PRO A 288 -14.25 -8.53 -9.98
N MET A 289 -13.87 -7.99 -8.83
CA MET A 289 -13.71 -6.55 -8.64
C MET A 289 -12.33 -6.10 -9.14
N GLU A 290 -12.25 -4.99 -9.88
CA GLU A 290 -10.95 -4.37 -10.18
C GLU A 290 -10.38 -3.76 -8.89
N SER A 291 -9.08 -3.89 -8.66
CA SER A 291 -8.45 -3.31 -7.47
C SER A 291 -7.00 -2.93 -7.71
N ASP A 292 -6.55 -1.90 -7.02
CA ASP A 292 -5.13 -1.52 -6.92
C ASP A 292 -4.82 -1.15 -5.47
N THR A 293 -4.03 -1.99 -4.80
CA THR A 293 -3.63 -1.77 -3.40
C THR A 293 -2.26 -1.12 -3.27
N THR A 294 -1.43 -1.22 -4.32
CA THR A 294 -0.06 -0.68 -4.30
C THR A 294 -0.04 0.83 -4.53
N THR A 295 -0.87 1.36 -5.44
CA THR A 295 -0.90 2.79 -5.76
C THR A 295 -1.28 3.67 -4.57
N PRO A 296 -2.36 3.39 -3.81
CA PRO A 296 -2.70 4.17 -2.61
C PRO A 296 -1.58 4.14 -1.56
N LEU A 297 -0.97 2.99 -1.35
CA LEU A 297 0.16 2.84 -0.43
C LEU A 297 1.35 3.72 -0.88
N ALA A 298 1.76 3.61 -2.16
CA ALA A 298 2.84 4.41 -2.73
C ALA A 298 2.55 5.92 -2.68
N TYR A 299 1.30 6.31 -2.93
CA TYR A 299 0.84 7.69 -2.84
C TYR A 299 1.01 8.24 -1.42
N MET A 300 0.57 7.49 -0.40
CA MET A 300 0.75 7.85 1.01
C MET A 300 2.23 8.01 1.37
N LEU A 301 3.07 7.07 0.95
CA LEU A 301 4.51 7.10 1.25
C LEU A 301 5.23 8.24 0.55
N THR A 302 4.80 8.63 -0.64
CA THR A 302 5.37 9.77 -1.36
C THR A 302 5.10 11.08 -0.61
N ILE A 303 3.87 11.28 -0.13
CA ILE A 303 3.52 12.46 0.70
C ILE A 303 4.30 12.41 2.01
N ALA A 304 4.40 11.22 2.62
CA ALA A 304 5.18 11.03 3.83
C ALA A 304 6.64 11.45 3.63
N GLN A 305 7.29 10.96 2.58
CA GLN A 305 8.68 11.28 2.23
C GLN A 305 8.89 12.76 1.87
N GLN A 306 7.92 13.43 1.26
CA GLN A 306 8.02 14.86 0.95
C GLN A 306 7.92 15.73 2.21
N LYS A 307 7.08 15.33 3.18
CA LYS A 307 7.02 15.99 4.50
C LYS A 307 8.20 15.60 5.38
N ASP A 308 8.79 14.43 5.11
CA ASP A 308 9.94 13.94 5.80
C ASP A 308 11.23 14.53 5.19
N ASN A 309 11.68 15.67 5.73
CA ASN A 309 13.05 16.10 5.45
C ASN A 309 13.98 14.95 5.86
N LEU A 310 14.72 14.35 4.91
CA LEU A 310 15.67 13.26 5.17
C LEU A 310 16.63 13.54 6.35
N SER A 311 16.84 14.81 6.72
CA SER A 311 17.57 15.24 7.92
C SER A 311 16.92 14.84 9.25
N ALA A 312 15.61 14.58 9.31
CA ALA A 312 14.87 14.20 10.52
C ALA A 312 15.09 12.73 10.96
N ILE A 313 15.58 11.87 10.06
CA ILE A 313 16.14 10.55 10.42
C ILE A 313 17.41 10.73 11.27
N PHE A 314 18.09 11.86 11.13
CA PHE A 314 19.38 12.17 11.74
C PHE A 314 19.30 13.28 12.81
N ASP A 315 18.13 13.87 13.04
CA ASP A 315 17.89 14.89 14.06
C ASP A 315 17.02 14.30 15.19
N GLY A 316 17.68 13.95 16.30
CA GLY A 316 17.04 13.30 17.44
C GLY A 316 15.95 14.16 18.10
N GLU A 317 16.03 15.50 18.06
CA GLU A 317 15.03 16.37 18.70
C GLU A 317 13.71 16.41 17.91
N THR A 318 13.75 16.50 16.57
CA THR A 318 12.54 16.38 15.73
C THR A 318 12.01 14.95 15.68
N GLY A 319 12.90 13.96 15.77
CA GLY A 319 12.57 12.54 15.82
C GLY A 319 11.69 12.13 17.01
N MET A 320 11.87 12.71 18.20
CA MET A 320 11.08 12.34 19.39
C MET A 320 9.57 12.54 19.22
N SER A 321 9.16 13.55 18.44
CA SER A 321 7.73 13.79 18.13
C SER A 321 7.10 12.72 17.23
N ARG A 322 7.93 11.90 16.57
CA ARG A 322 7.53 10.83 15.65
C ARG A 322 7.71 9.42 16.23
N LYS A 323 8.20 9.33 17.46
CA LYS A 323 8.32 8.05 18.16
C LYS A 323 6.93 7.46 18.42
N GLY A 324 6.74 6.23 17.96
CA GLY A 324 5.47 5.55 18.12
C GLY A 324 5.28 4.38 17.16
N LEU A 325 4.13 3.73 17.33
CA LEU A 325 3.66 2.66 16.46
C LEU A 325 2.60 3.21 15.52
N TYR A 326 2.72 2.86 14.25
CA TYR A 326 1.84 3.31 13.19
C TYR A 326 1.15 2.12 12.53
N LEU A 327 -0.18 2.19 12.47
CA LEU A 327 -0.99 1.21 11.78
C LEU A 327 -1.02 1.54 10.26
N VAL A 328 -0.74 0.55 9.40
CA VAL A 328 -0.83 0.73 7.94
C VAL A 328 -2.30 0.84 7.49
N TYR A 329 -3.19 0.07 8.13
CA TYR A 329 -4.64 0.10 7.96
C TYR A 329 -5.33 0.15 9.33
N PRO A 330 -6.61 0.54 9.42
CA PRO A 330 -7.32 0.65 10.69
C PRO A 330 -7.32 -0.67 11.46
N TYR A 331 -7.33 -0.55 12.79
CA TYR A 331 -7.36 -1.71 13.67
C TYR A 331 -8.59 -2.59 13.39
N HIS A 332 -8.37 -3.90 13.28
CA HIS A 332 -9.43 -4.89 13.18
C HIS A 332 -9.28 -5.97 14.26
N LYS A 333 -10.32 -6.18 15.08
CA LYS A 333 -10.26 -7.08 16.24
C LYS A 333 -9.93 -8.55 15.89
N ASP A 334 -10.37 -8.99 14.72
CA ASP A 334 -10.21 -10.38 14.28
C ASP A 334 -8.88 -10.64 13.54
N LYS A 335 -8.05 -9.61 13.30
CA LYS A 335 -6.76 -9.75 12.59
C LYS A 335 -5.57 -9.78 13.55
N ILE A 336 -4.59 -10.62 13.27
CA ILE A 336 -3.38 -10.77 14.07
C ILE A 336 -2.43 -9.60 13.77
N PRO A 337 -1.96 -8.84 14.78
CA PRO A 337 -0.94 -7.83 14.58
C PRO A 337 0.42 -8.41 14.19
N VAL A 338 1.05 -7.83 13.17
CA VAL A 338 2.45 -8.05 12.81
C VAL A 338 3.17 -6.71 12.91
N VAL A 339 4.12 -6.60 13.84
CA VAL A 339 4.80 -5.34 14.14
C VAL A 339 6.24 -5.39 13.64
N PHE A 340 6.59 -4.45 12.75
CA PHE A 340 7.91 -4.36 12.13
C PHE A 340 8.78 -3.27 12.79
N LEU A 341 10.03 -3.61 13.11
CA LEU A 341 11.02 -2.72 13.74
C LEU A 341 12.27 -2.59 12.87
N HIS A 342 12.54 -1.36 12.39
CA HIS A 342 13.70 -1.07 11.55
C HIS A 342 15.04 -1.12 12.31
N GLY A 343 16.15 -1.23 11.57
CA GLY A 343 17.51 -1.19 12.09
C GLY A 343 18.08 0.21 12.31
N LEU A 344 19.39 0.26 12.57
CA LEU A 344 20.18 1.48 12.77
C LEU A 344 20.19 2.38 11.52
N ALA A 345 20.15 3.70 11.71
CA ALA A 345 20.19 4.71 10.64
C ALA A 345 19.15 4.46 9.52
N SER A 346 17.97 3.97 9.92
CA SER A 346 16.90 3.55 9.03
C SER A 346 15.55 4.11 9.49
N SER A 347 14.48 3.71 8.82
CA SER A 347 13.11 4.13 9.11
C SER A 347 12.12 3.01 8.77
N PRO A 348 10.86 3.10 9.22
CA PRO A 348 9.77 2.20 8.82
C PRO A 348 9.58 2.01 7.33
N PHE A 349 10.05 2.95 6.49
CA PHE A 349 9.88 2.89 5.04
C PHE A 349 10.43 1.60 4.41
N ILE A 350 11.44 0.98 5.04
CA ILE A 350 12.06 -0.27 4.55
C ILE A 350 11.09 -1.46 4.51
N TRP A 351 10.00 -1.41 5.27
CA TRP A 351 9.07 -2.54 5.39
C TRP A 351 7.99 -2.54 4.32
N PHE A 352 7.71 -1.41 3.68
CA PHE A 352 6.58 -1.29 2.76
C PHE A 352 6.68 -2.18 1.51
N PRO A 353 7.87 -2.40 0.90
CA PRO A 353 8.01 -3.41 -0.15
C PRO A 353 7.53 -4.80 0.32
N MET A 354 7.97 -5.25 1.50
CA MET A 354 7.53 -6.53 2.07
C MET A 354 6.03 -6.53 2.38
N ILE A 355 5.52 -5.49 3.05
CA ILE A 355 4.11 -5.38 3.42
C ILE A 355 3.22 -5.44 2.16
N ASN A 356 3.61 -4.77 1.08
CA ASN A 356 2.91 -4.83 -0.20
C ASN A 356 2.84 -6.25 -0.76
N GLU A 357 3.96 -6.99 -0.75
CA GLU A 357 3.96 -8.40 -1.17
C GLU A 357 3.13 -9.31 -0.25
N LEU A 358 3.18 -9.09 1.06
CA LEU A 358 2.39 -9.86 2.03
C LEU A 358 0.88 -9.63 1.85
N LEU A 359 0.47 -8.39 1.56
CA LEU A 359 -0.92 -8.04 1.28
C LEU A 359 -1.43 -8.61 -0.06
N SER A 360 -0.55 -9.04 -0.96
CA SER A 360 -0.94 -9.72 -2.20
C SER A 360 -1.48 -11.13 -1.97
N ASP A 361 -1.12 -11.78 -0.85
CA ASP A 361 -1.57 -13.13 -0.54
C ASP A 361 -2.95 -13.09 0.16
N PRO A 362 -4.01 -13.70 -0.42
CA PRO A 362 -5.36 -13.63 0.14
C PRO A 362 -5.48 -14.17 1.57
N GLU A 363 -4.71 -15.21 1.90
CA GLU A 363 -4.76 -15.84 3.22
C GLU A 363 -4.13 -14.92 4.28
N ILE A 364 -2.98 -14.34 3.95
CA ILE A 364 -2.31 -13.39 4.84
C ILE A 364 -3.16 -12.12 4.99
N LYS A 365 -3.65 -11.56 3.89
CA LYS A 365 -4.49 -10.36 3.88
C LYS A 365 -5.75 -10.53 4.75
N ALA A 366 -6.34 -11.72 4.77
CA ALA A 366 -7.51 -12.03 5.59
C ALA A 366 -7.18 -12.12 7.09
N LYS A 367 -6.00 -12.66 7.45
CA LYS A 367 -5.65 -13.00 8.84
C LYS A 367 -4.83 -11.93 9.57
N TYR A 368 -4.02 -11.14 8.86
CA TYR A 368 -3.02 -10.25 9.48
C TYR A 368 -3.31 -8.77 9.23
N GLN A 369 -2.84 -7.94 10.16
CA GLN A 369 -2.76 -6.50 10.04
C GLN A 369 -1.32 -6.04 10.35
N PHE A 370 -0.78 -5.13 9.55
CA PHE A 370 0.63 -4.76 9.58
C PHE A 370 0.84 -3.40 10.22
N TRP A 371 1.75 -3.33 11.18
CA TRP A 371 2.11 -2.12 11.90
C TRP A 371 3.62 -1.90 11.84
N VAL A 372 4.05 -0.64 11.86
CA VAL A 372 5.46 -0.28 11.84
C VAL A 372 5.80 0.58 13.05
N TYR A 373 6.91 0.28 13.72
CA TYR A 373 7.37 1.05 14.87
C TYR A 373 8.56 1.92 14.47
N TRP A 374 8.46 3.23 14.74
CA TRP A 374 9.54 4.18 14.56
C TRP A 374 10.17 4.49 15.91
N TYR A 375 11.50 4.42 15.98
CA TYR A 375 12.27 4.84 17.15
C TYR A 375 13.56 5.54 16.72
N PRO A 376 14.06 6.53 17.50
CA PRO A 376 15.34 7.16 17.20
C PRO A 376 16.47 6.14 17.38
N THR A 377 17.19 5.82 16.31
CA THR A 377 18.25 4.80 16.37
C THR A 377 19.48 5.25 17.17
N VAL A 378 19.59 6.56 17.44
CA VAL A 378 20.62 7.13 18.32
C VAL A 378 20.38 6.81 19.80
N ASN A 379 19.14 6.49 20.18
CA ASN A 379 18.81 6.18 21.57
C ASN A 379 19.46 4.86 22.00
N PRO A 380 19.89 4.73 23.27
CA PRO A 380 20.39 3.45 23.76
C PRO A 380 19.32 2.37 23.64
N ILE A 381 19.73 1.17 23.23
CA ILE A 381 18.81 0.06 22.87
C ILE A 381 17.83 -0.27 24.00
N LEU A 382 18.26 -0.20 25.27
CA LEU A 382 17.41 -0.45 26.43
C LEU A 382 16.24 0.54 26.55
N PHE A 383 16.47 1.82 26.28
CA PHE A 383 15.40 2.82 26.32
C PHE A 383 14.38 2.53 25.21
N SER A 384 14.87 2.30 23.99
CA SER A 384 14.02 1.96 22.84
C SER A 384 13.22 0.67 23.07
N ALA A 385 13.81 -0.34 23.74
CA ALA A 385 13.14 -1.59 24.10
C ALA A 385 12.08 -1.42 25.18
N ALA A 386 12.37 -0.68 26.24
CA ALA A 386 11.37 -0.37 27.26
C ALA A 386 10.21 0.45 26.69
N ASP A 387 10.53 1.46 25.89
CA ASP A 387 9.53 2.28 25.20
C ASP A 387 8.65 1.47 24.26
N PHE A 388 9.24 0.50 23.55
CA PHE A 388 8.50 -0.40 22.68
C PHE A 388 7.56 -1.31 23.47
N ARG A 389 8.02 -1.93 24.57
CA ARG A 389 7.16 -2.74 25.45
C ARG A 389 5.98 -1.92 25.99
N ASP A 390 6.24 -0.71 26.49
CA ASP A 390 5.19 0.19 26.96
C ASP A 390 4.18 0.51 25.86
N THR A 391 4.67 0.78 24.64
CA THR A 391 3.82 1.06 23.48
C THR A 391 2.91 -0.14 23.17
N LEU A 392 3.43 -1.36 23.24
CA LEU A 392 2.63 -2.58 23.04
C LEU A 392 1.55 -2.75 24.12
N TYR A 393 1.88 -2.51 25.40
CA TYR A 393 0.90 -2.58 26.49
C TYR A 393 -0.18 -1.49 26.39
N ASP A 394 0.21 -0.29 26.00
CA ASP A 394 -0.70 0.82 25.80
C ASP A 394 -1.66 0.55 24.62
N LEU A 395 -1.16 0.01 23.50
CA LEU A 395 -2.00 -0.44 22.39
C LEU A 395 -3.03 -1.48 22.81
N ARG A 396 -2.62 -2.45 23.65
CA ARG A 396 -3.57 -3.44 24.17
C ARG A 396 -4.65 -2.75 25.01
N LYS A 397 -4.28 -1.80 25.87
CA LYS A 397 -5.23 -1.03 26.67
C LYS A 397 -6.17 -0.18 25.81
N THR A 398 -5.69 0.40 24.71
CA THR A 398 -6.48 1.25 23.82
C THR A 398 -7.46 0.44 22.98
N TYR A 399 -7.02 -0.67 22.36
CA TYR A 399 -7.82 -1.40 21.39
C TYR A 399 -8.55 -2.62 21.95
N ASP A 400 -8.07 -3.20 23.04
CA ASP A 400 -8.66 -4.38 23.68
C ASP A 400 -8.47 -4.36 25.21
N PRO A 401 -9.08 -3.38 25.91
CA PRO A 401 -8.92 -3.21 27.36
C PRO A 401 -9.42 -4.41 28.17
N ASN A 402 -10.43 -5.13 27.65
CA ASN A 402 -11.04 -6.28 28.32
C ASN A 402 -10.35 -7.61 27.99
N LYS A 403 -9.35 -7.60 27.11
CA LYS A 403 -8.60 -8.79 26.65
C LYS A 403 -9.47 -9.85 25.96
N GLU A 404 -10.39 -9.43 25.11
CA GLU A 404 -11.32 -10.29 24.39
C GLU A 404 -10.85 -10.62 22.96
N HIS A 405 -9.92 -9.83 22.40
CA HIS A 405 -9.49 -9.96 21.01
C HIS A 405 -8.42 -11.05 20.88
N LYS A 406 -8.85 -12.30 20.70
CA LYS A 406 -7.98 -13.49 20.58
C LYS A 406 -6.86 -13.34 19.54
N SER A 407 -7.11 -12.66 18.42
CA SER A 407 -6.10 -12.42 17.39
C SER A 407 -4.98 -11.51 17.87
N PHE A 408 -5.25 -10.58 18.81
CA PHE A 408 -4.23 -9.75 19.44
C PHE A 408 -3.26 -10.62 20.28
N ASP A 409 -3.77 -11.67 20.92
CA ASP A 409 -2.99 -12.65 21.71
C ASP A 409 -2.11 -13.58 20.87
N GLN A 410 -2.07 -13.37 19.55
CA GLN A 410 -1.22 -14.08 18.60
C GLN A 410 -0.22 -13.14 17.91
N THR A 411 0.09 -11.98 18.50
CA THR A 411 0.94 -10.96 17.87
C THR A 411 2.30 -11.53 17.44
N VAL A 412 2.74 -11.12 16.24
CA VAL A 412 4.04 -11.46 15.66
C VAL A 412 4.93 -10.21 15.63
N LEU A 413 6.18 -10.34 16.06
CA LEU A 413 7.18 -9.28 15.97
C LEU A 413 8.22 -9.60 14.90
N VAL A 414 8.58 -8.60 14.09
CA VAL A 414 9.60 -8.74 13.04
C VAL A 414 10.62 -7.62 13.22
N GLY A 415 11.90 -7.98 13.37
CA GLY A 415 12.97 -7.01 13.60
C GLY A 415 14.12 -7.19 12.63
N HIS A 416 14.56 -6.09 12.02
CA HIS A 416 15.78 -6.06 11.20
C HIS A 416 16.94 -5.47 11.99
N SER A 417 18.11 -6.10 11.92
CA SER A 417 19.36 -5.59 12.50
C SER A 417 19.17 -5.18 13.96
N MET A 418 19.52 -3.95 14.34
CA MET A 418 19.32 -3.42 15.71
C MET A 418 17.86 -3.48 16.18
N GLY A 419 16.87 -3.37 15.28
CA GLY A 419 15.45 -3.54 15.60
C GLY A 419 15.12 -4.95 16.08
N GLY A 420 15.86 -5.96 15.61
CA GLY A 420 15.76 -7.33 16.11
C GLY A 420 16.21 -7.50 17.56
N LEU A 421 17.15 -6.68 18.05
CA LEU A 421 17.52 -6.67 19.48
C LEU A 421 16.40 -6.12 20.35
N ILE A 422 15.68 -5.10 19.86
CA ILE A 422 14.50 -4.55 20.52
C ILE A 422 13.39 -5.60 20.58
N VAL A 423 13.13 -6.31 19.48
CA VAL A 423 12.21 -7.45 19.43
C VAL A 423 12.62 -8.54 20.42
N LYS A 424 13.91 -8.90 20.47
CA LYS A 424 14.45 -9.91 21.38
C LYS A 424 14.11 -9.55 22.83
N LEU A 425 14.35 -8.32 23.26
CA LEU A 425 14.01 -7.85 24.61
C LEU A 425 12.51 -7.72 24.90
N ALA A 426 11.63 -7.80 23.90
CA ALA A 426 10.19 -7.89 24.11
C ALA A 426 9.71 -9.33 24.33
N VAL A 427 10.54 -10.33 23.99
CA VAL A 427 10.17 -11.76 24.05
C VAL A 427 11.08 -12.59 24.95
N THR A 428 11.96 -11.94 25.73
CA THR A 428 12.87 -12.58 26.68
C THR A 428 12.58 -12.09 28.09
N HIS A 429 12.88 -12.91 29.09
CA HIS A 429 12.97 -12.46 30.48
C HIS A 429 14.32 -11.78 30.74
N SER A 430 14.33 -10.74 31.56
CA SER A 430 15.53 -10.05 32.03
C SER A 430 15.36 -9.70 33.50
N ASN A 431 16.44 -9.84 34.28
CA ASN A 431 16.46 -9.45 35.67
C ASN A 431 17.51 -8.36 35.91
N LYS A 432 17.25 -7.43 36.83
CA LYS A 432 18.19 -6.33 37.14
C LYS A 432 19.53 -6.84 37.69
N GLU A 433 19.52 -8.01 38.31
CA GLU A 433 20.66 -8.66 38.94
C GLU A 433 21.83 -8.85 37.95
N GLN A 434 21.54 -9.45 36.80
CA GLN A 434 22.52 -9.67 35.72
C GLN A 434 23.15 -8.37 35.21
N TRP A 435 22.36 -7.29 35.16
CA TRP A 435 22.84 -5.98 34.71
C TRP A 435 23.75 -5.30 35.73
N MET A 436 23.40 -5.37 37.02
CA MET A 436 24.22 -4.85 38.10
C MET A 436 25.57 -5.58 38.19
N ASP A 437 25.56 -6.90 38.08
CA ASP A 437 26.78 -7.73 38.08
C ASP A 437 27.67 -7.40 36.87
N ALA A 438 27.10 -7.29 35.67
CA ALA A 438 27.84 -6.96 34.46
C ALA A 438 28.44 -5.54 34.50
N ALA A 439 27.74 -4.60 35.14
CA ALA A 439 28.19 -3.23 35.36
C ALA A 439 29.11 -3.07 36.59
N LYS A 440 29.29 -4.12 37.39
CA LYS A 440 30.05 -4.12 38.66
C LYS A 440 29.51 -3.12 39.68
N ILE A 441 28.19 -2.99 39.76
CA ILE A 441 27.49 -2.12 40.71
C ILE A 441 26.99 -2.99 41.88
N PRO A 442 27.38 -2.71 43.14
CA PRO A 442 26.86 -3.45 44.29
C PRO A 442 25.34 -3.25 44.44
N TYR A 443 24.60 -4.32 44.76
CA TYR A 443 23.14 -4.25 44.99
C TYR A 443 22.71 -3.23 46.04
N SER A 444 23.52 -3.02 47.08
CA SER A 444 23.26 -2.01 48.10
C SER A 444 23.15 -0.59 47.53
N VAL A 445 23.73 -0.33 46.35
CA VAL A 445 23.55 0.94 45.63
C VAL A 445 22.12 1.05 45.12
N PHE A 446 21.50 -0.02 44.63
CA PHE A 446 20.11 0.00 44.17
C PHE A 446 19.13 0.34 45.30
N ASP A 447 19.35 -0.20 46.50
CA ASP A 447 18.48 0.03 47.65
C ASP A 447 18.48 1.49 48.14
N THR A 448 19.59 2.20 47.96
CA THR A 448 19.76 3.60 48.37
C THR A 448 19.18 4.61 47.37
N ILE A 449 18.73 4.15 46.19
CA ILE A 449 18.14 5.00 45.15
C ILE A 449 16.67 5.31 45.47
N ASN A 450 16.19 6.49 45.05
CA ASN A 450 14.78 6.86 45.20
C ASN A 450 13.85 5.95 44.36
N GLU A 451 12.59 5.82 44.80
CA GLU A 451 11.62 4.91 44.17
C GLU A 451 11.34 5.21 42.69
N LYS A 452 11.35 6.49 42.27
CA LYS A 452 11.14 6.87 40.86
C LYS A 452 12.26 6.35 39.96
N THR A 453 13.51 6.46 40.42
CA THR A 453 14.67 5.96 39.67
C THR A 453 14.74 4.44 39.72
N LYS A 454 14.38 3.79 40.84
CA LYS A 454 14.22 2.33 40.89
C LYS A 454 13.21 1.83 39.86
N GLN A 455 12.05 2.48 39.77
CA GLN A 455 11.03 2.16 38.76
C GLN A 455 11.54 2.30 37.32
N GLU A 456 12.27 3.37 37.00
CA GLU A 456 12.84 3.54 35.65
C GLU A 456 13.93 2.49 35.36
N ILE A 457 14.79 2.15 36.33
CA ILE A 457 15.77 1.08 36.16
C ILE A 457 15.05 -0.26 35.93
N SER A 458 14.10 -0.63 36.79
CA SER A 458 13.31 -1.85 36.63
C SER A 458 12.62 -1.90 35.27
N ARG A 459 11.98 -0.81 34.83
CA ARG A 459 11.38 -0.69 33.50
C ARG A 459 12.36 -1.01 32.37
N LEU A 460 13.63 -0.62 32.51
CA LEU A 460 14.67 -0.84 31.50
C LEU A 460 15.25 -2.26 31.53
N VAL A 461 15.47 -2.84 32.72
CA VAL A 461 16.29 -4.06 32.88
C VAL A 461 15.63 -5.24 33.59
N ASP A 462 14.49 -5.05 34.25
CA ASP A 462 13.75 -6.05 35.04
C ASP A 462 12.34 -6.24 34.45
N PHE A 463 12.19 -7.21 33.55
CA PHE A 463 10.97 -7.36 32.76
C PHE A 463 10.76 -8.81 32.27
N ASP A 464 9.49 -9.14 32.07
CA ASP A 464 9.04 -10.39 31.45
C ASP A 464 8.69 -10.21 29.96
N PRO A 465 8.66 -11.31 29.18
CA PRO A 465 8.15 -11.29 27.82
C PRO A 465 6.74 -10.70 27.73
N VAL A 466 6.47 -9.96 26.66
CA VAL A 466 5.13 -9.42 26.39
C VAL A 466 4.15 -10.58 26.15
N PRO A 467 3.13 -10.77 26.99
CA PRO A 467 2.42 -12.04 27.09
C PRO A 467 1.56 -12.39 25.86
N PHE A 468 1.12 -11.39 25.10
CA PHE A 468 0.31 -11.54 23.89
C PHE A 468 1.14 -11.70 22.61
N VAL A 469 2.48 -11.63 22.70
CA VAL A 469 3.38 -11.94 21.58
C VAL A 469 3.66 -13.44 21.59
N LYS A 470 3.47 -14.10 20.43
CA LYS A 470 3.63 -15.56 20.31
C LYS A 470 4.68 -16.00 19.31
N ARG A 471 5.18 -15.07 18.47
CA ARG A 471 6.23 -15.38 17.51
C ARG A 471 7.13 -14.17 17.24
N ALA A 472 8.42 -14.43 17.02
CA ALA A 472 9.41 -13.44 16.60
C ALA A 472 10.12 -13.86 15.31
N ILE A 473 10.41 -12.91 14.43
CA ILE A 473 11.20 -13.12 13.21
C ILE A 473 12.38 -12.14 13.24
N PHE A 474 13.59 -12.68 13.33
CA PHE A 474 14.83 -11.91 13.34
C PHE A 474 15.43 -11.91 11.94
N ILE A 475 15.70 -10.72 11.40
CA ILE A 475 16.30 -10.56 10.07
C ILE A 475 17.64 -9.85 10.26
N ALA A 476 18.75 -10.50 9.90
CA ALA A 476 20.10 -9.95 10.00
C ALA A 476 20.42 -9.32 11.38
N THR A 477 19.93 -9.93 12.47
CA THR A 477 20.01 -9.35 13.82
C THR A 477 21.33 -9.69 14.50
N PRO A 478 22.11 -8.72 15.03
CA PRO A 478 23.38 -9.00 15.68
C PRO A 478 23.20 -9.41 17.15
N HIS A 479 22.65 -10.61 17.40
CA HIS A 479 22.34 -11.10 18.75
C HIS A 479 23.54 -11.19 19.70
N LYS A 480 24.76 -11.38 19.17
CA LYS A 480 26.01 -11.40 19.95
C LYS A 480 26.91 -10.19 19.65
N GLY A 481 26.34 -9.17 19.02
CA GLY A 481 27.02 -7.95 18.63
C GLY A 481 27.79 -8.08 17.33
N SER A 482 28.19 -6.96 16.77
CA SER A 482 29.01 -6.95 15.56
C SER A 482 30.22 -6.05 15.77
N ASN A 483 31.38 -6.54 15.31
CA ASN A 483 32.51 -5.67 15.03
C ASN A 483 32.15 -4.89 13.78
N LEU A 484 31.42 -3.80 13.94
CA LEU A 484 31.03 -2.94 12.81
C LEU A 484 32.26 -2.32 12.10
N ALA A 485 33.50 -2.70 12.42
CA ALA A 485 34.78 -2.01 12.21
C ALA A 485 35.56 -2.28 10.93
N GLU A 486 35.07 -3.15 10.05
CA GLU A 486 35.69 -3.35 8.75
C GLU A 486 34.75 -2.86 7.63
N GLY A 487 35.18 -1.82 6.91
CA GLY A 487 34.59 -1.35 5.65
C GLY A 487 33.45 -0.32 5.75
N ILE A 488 32.36 -0.64 6.45
CA ILE A 488 31.11 0.18 6.45
C ILE A 488 31.03 1.13 7.66
N LEU A 489 31.86 0.92 8.70
CA LEU A 489 31.87 1.71 9.94
C LEU A 489 32.04 3.20 9.72
N GLY A 490 32.90 3.57 8.77
CA GLY A 490 33.21 4.97 8.48
C GLY A 490 31.99 5.74 7.99
N SER A 491 31.05 5.07 7.32
CA SER A 491 29.81 5.70 6.87
C SER A 491 28.80 5.80 8.01
N ILE A 492 28.57 4.72 8.78
CA ILE A 492 27.57 4.69 9.87
C ILE A 492 27.98 5.54 11.08
N ALA A 493 29.26 5.51 11.49
CA ALA A 493 29.78 6.32 12.60
C ALA A 493 29.80 7.83 12.30
N ARG A 494 29.79 8.23 11.02
CA ARG A 494 29.67 9.64 10.59
C ARG A 494 28.26 10.23 10.78
N PHE A 495 27.24 9.40 11.02
CA PHE A 495 25.85 9.85 11.23
C PHE A 495 25.50 10.14 12.70
N LEU A 496 26.47 10.16 13.62
CA LEU A 496 26.24 10.49 15.03
C LEU A 496 25.92 11.97 15.22
N PHE A 497 24.63 12.32 15.18
CA PHE A 497 24.12 13.66 15.51
C PHE A 497 23.11 13.65 16.66
N ILE A 498 23.22 14.70 17.49
CA ILE A 498 22.45 15.15 18.66
C ILE A 498 21.49 14.13 19.31
N ILE A 499 21.93 13.55 20.44
CA ILE A 499 21.04 12.85 21.39
C ILE A 499 20.05 13.87 21.97
N PRO A 500 18.74 13.56 22.08
CA PRO A 500 17.76 14.46 22.69
C PRO A 500 18.15 14.84 24.12
N LYS A 501 17.95 16.11 24.50
CA LYS A 501 18.27 16.61 25.86
C LYS A 501 17.60 15.80 26.98
N GLU A 502 16.38 15.31 26.75
CA GLU A 502 15.67 14.47 27.72
C GLU A 502 16.37 13.13 27.96
N VAL A 503 16.89 12.50 26.90
CA VAL A 503 17.64 11.25 26.99
C VAL A 503 18.98 11.48 27.69
N ILE A 504 19.67 12.58 27.35
CA ILE A 504 20.90 13.00 28.04
C ILE A 504 20.62 13.20 29.53
N LYS A 505 19.55 13.92 29.88
CA LYS A 505 19.19 14.20 31.28
C LYS A 505 18.94 12.92 32.07
N LYS A 506 18.17 11.96 31.52
CA LYS A 506 17.95 10.65 32.15
C LYS A 506 19.27 9.88 32.37
N PHE A 507 20.16 9.92 31.39
CA PHE A 507 21.45 9.23 31.47
C PHE A 507 22.41 9.90 32.46
N GLU A 508 22.49 11.24 32.45
CA GLU A 508 23.27 12.01 33.41
C GLU A 508 22.78 11.82 34.84
N GLU A 509 21.47 11.82 35.07
CA GLU A 509 20.89 11.51 36.38
C GLU A 509 21.36 10.12 36.83
N GLY A 510 21.13 9.07 36.02
CA GLY A 510 21.60 7.71 36.36
C GLY A 510 23.10 7.61 36.63
N TYR A 511 23.94 8.21 35.78
CA TYR A 511 25.40 8.17 35.92
C TYR A 511 25.91 8.92 37.17
N LYS A 512 25.34 10.10 37.48
CA LYS A 512 25.65 10.87 38.69
C LYS A 512 25.41 10.07 39.96
N PHE A 513 24.42 9.17 39.96
CA PHE A 513 24.11 8.32 41.11
C PHE A 513 24.97 7.06 41.19
N LEU A 514 25.36 6.47 40.05
CA LEU A 514 26.19 5.25 40.01
C LEU A 514 27.68 5.53 40.31
N ASN A 515 28.12 6.78 40.22
CA ASN A 515 29.47 7.20 40.57
C ASN A 515 29.43 8.20 41.74
N PRO A 516 29.52 7.73 43.00
CA PRO A 516 29.45 8.60 44.19
C PRO A 516 30.59 9.63 44.30
N ASN A 517 31.64 9.48 43.48
CA ASN A 517 32.75 10.45 43.38
C ASN A 517 32.56 11.48 42.25
N HIS A 518 31.43 11.46 41.53
CA HIS A 518 31.14 12.40 40.46
C HIS A 518 31.04 13.83 40.98
N LYS A 519 31.94 14.71 40.52
CA LYS A 519 31.96 16.13 40.87
C LYS A 519 31.17 16.95 39.85
N LYS A 520 30.61 18.07 40.29
CA LYS A 520 29.93 19.05 39.42
C LYS A 520 30.93 19.56 38.37
N GLY A 521 30.82 19.09 37.12
CA GLY A 521 31.73 19.40 36.02
C GLY A 521 32.39 18.18 35.37
N ASP A 522 32.27 16.99 35.95
CA ASP A 522 32.78 15.76 35.38
C ASP A 522 32.03 15.39 34.08
N ILE A 523 32.79 14.94 33.07
CA ILE A 523 32.23 14.50 31.79
C ILE A 523 31.48 13.19 32.00
N VAL A 524 30.16 13.20 31.80
CA VAL A 524 29.35 11.97 31.73
C VAL A 524 29.59 11.32 30.36
N PRO A 525 30.11 10.08 30.30
CA PRO A 525 30.28 9.37 29.04
C PRO A 525 28.92 9.22 28.36
N ARG A 526 28.77 9.73 27.15
CA ARG A 526 27.55 9.54 26.36
C ARG A 526 27.60 8.13 25.76
N VAL A 527 26.55 7.34 25.98
CA VAL A 527 26.38 6.02 25.35
C VAL A 527 25.36 6.17 24.23
N TYR A 528 25.79 5.91 23.00
CA TYR A 528 24.93 5.90 21.82
C TYR A 528 24.34 4.50 21.59
N GLY A 529 23.22 4.41 20.87
CA GLY A 529 22.63 3.11 20.48
C GLY A 529 23.65 2.17 19.82
N VAL A 530 24.55 2.71 18.99
CA VAL A 530 25.61 1.97 18.30
C VAL A 530 26.64 1.33 19.23
N ASP A 531 26.91 1.95 20.39
CA ASP A 531 27.90 1.43 21.36
C ASP A 531 27.41 0.12 21.99
N GLY A 532 26.08 -0.05 22.09
CA GLY A 532 25.45 -1.28 22.56
C GLY A 532 25.71 -2.48 21.64
N LEU A 533 25.96 -2.25 20.35
CA LEU A 533 26.19 -3.30 19.36
C LEU A 533 27.59 -3.91 19.45
N ALA A 534 28.54 -3.25 20.12
CA ALA A 534 29.88 -3.78 20.30
C ALA A 534 29.85 -5.07 21.14
N PRO A 535 30.53 -6.17 20.74
CA PRO A 535 30.51 -7.44 21.47
C PRO A 535 30.94 -7.34 22.96
N LYS A 536 31.73 -6.32 23.30
CA LYS A 536 32.25 -6.08 24.66
C LYS A 536 31.39 -5.12 25.50
N SER A 537 30.31 -4.58 24.93
CA SER A 537 29.41 -3.64 25.64
C SER A 537 28.73 -4.33 26.83
N ILE A 538 28.32 -3.56 27.83
CA ILE A 538 27.53 -4.11 28.97
C ILE A 538 26.24 -4.73 28.44
N PHE A 539 25.59 -4.06 27.49
CA PHE A 539 24.40 -4.58 26.82
C PHE A 539 24.61 -5.97 26.24
N MET A 540 25.69 -6.18 25.49
CA MET A 540 25.93 -7.45 24.83
C MET A 540 26.38 -8.54 25.81
N LYS A 541 27.16 -8.18 26.83
CA LYS A 541 27.55 -9.12 27.90
C LYS A 541 26.35 -9.75 28.60
N VAL A 542 25.29 -8.98 28.80
CA VAL A 542 24.06 -9.45 29.46
C VAL A 542 23.14 -10.16 28.47
N THR A 543 22.89 -9.55 27.30
CA THR A 543 21.79 -9.98 26.42
C THR A 543 22.17 -11.04 25.38
N LYS A 544 23.47 -11.30 25.13
CA LYS A 544 23.90 -12.24 24.09
C LYS A 544 23.28 -13.63 24.26
N ASP A 545 23.17 -14.10 25.50
CA ASP A 545 22.72 -15.45 25.84
C ASP A 545 21.21 -15.51 26.17
N TYR A 546 20.50 -14.38 26.11
CA TYR A 546 19.04 -14.36 26.32
C TYR A 546 18.37 -15.20 25.23
N LYS A 547 17.50 -16.12 25.66
CA LYS A 547 16.74 -17.02 24.79
C LYS A 547 15.29 -16.51 24.67
N PRO A 548 14.77 -16.28 23.45
CA PRO A 548 13.35 -15.98 23.26
C PRO A 548 12.46 -17.02 23.92
N GLN A 549 11.42 -16.58 24.64
CA GLN A 549 10.42 -17.45 25.30
C GLN A 549 9.17 -17.65 24.43
N VAL A 550 9.31 -17.40 23.13
CA VAL A 550 8.27 -17.58 22.11
C VAL A 550 8.89 -18.31 20.93
N LYS A 551 8.07 -18.86 20.03
CA LYS A 551 8.56 -19.41 18.77
C LYS A 551 9.32 -18.34 17.99
N PHE A 552 10.47 -18.66 17.43
CA PHE A 552 11.23 -17.66 16.68
C PHE A 552 11.95 -18.24 15.47
N HIS A 553 12.24 -17.36 14.52
CA HIS A 553 12.91 -17.68 13.26
C HIS A 553 14.04 -16.70 12.99
N SER A 554 15.07 -17.17 12.30
CA SER A 554 16.21 -16.36 11.90
C SER A 554 16.32 -16.34 10.36
N ILE A 555 16.40 -15.14 9.79
CA ILE A 555 16.70 -14.94 8.38
C ILE A 555 18.04 -14.20 8.31
N ILE A 556 19.07 -14.89 7.84
CA ILE A 556 20.46 -14.44 7.91
C ILE A 556 20.96 -14.14 6.50
N GLY A 557 21.60 -12.98 6.33
CA GLY A 557 22.20 -12.60 5.07
C GLY A 557 23.55 -13.29 4.86
N ASN A 558 23.81 -13.68 3.62
CA ASN A 558 25.09 -14.23 3.21
C ASN A 558 25.58 -13.53 1.94
N SER A 559 26.54 -12.62 2.09
CA SER A 559 27.08 -11.81 1.00
C SER A 559 27.96 -12.61 0.03
N LYS A 560 28.48 -13.77 0.46
CA LYS A 560 29.31 -14.67 -0.35
C LYS A 560 28.71 -16.07 -0.33
N LEU A 561 28.64 -16.75 -1.46
CA LEU A 561 28.31 -18.19 -1.52
C LEU A 561 29.51 -19.02 -1.00
N ALA A 562 29.82 -18.90 0.30
CA ALA A 562 30.96 -19.54 0.96
C ALA A 562 30.50 -20.38 2.18
N ASP A 563 31.42 -21.20 2.71
CA ASP A 563 31.24 -22.09 3.85
C ASP A 563 30.76 -21.35 5.12
N LEU A 564 30.10 -22.08 6.04
CA LEU A 564 29.46 -21.57 7.27
C LEU A 564 30.35 -20.59 8.07
N ASP A 565 31.64 -20.90 8.20
CA ASP A 565 32.62 -20.11 8.97
C ASP A 565 32.93 -18.72 8.37
N TRP A 566 32.45 -18.45 7.15
CA TRP A 566 32.67 -17.19 6.41
C TRP A 566 31.36 -16.47 6.08
N ILE A 567 30.23 -16.96 6.60
CA ILE A 567 28.92 -16.36 6.35
C ILE A 567 28.81 -15.05 7.11
N SER A 568 28.57 -13.99 6.35
CA SER A 568 28.32 -12.65 6.84
C SER A 568 27.51 -11.87 5.82
N ASP A 569 26.64 -11.00 6.29
CA ASP A 569 25.91 -10.06 5.43
C ASP A 569 26.71 -8.78 5.14
N THR A 570 28.03 -8.79 5.32
CA THR A 570 28.99 -7.66 5.32
C THR A 570 29.01 -6.81 6.60
N VAL A 571 27.99 -6.92 7.45
CA VAL A 571 27.89 -6.13 8.69
C VAL A 571 27.77 -7.04 9.92
N VAL A 572 27.00 -8.11 9.84
CA VAL A 572 26.73 -9.05 10.93
C VAL A 572 27.21 -10.44 10.51
N PRO A 573 28.15 -11.02 11.26
CA PRO A 573 28.59 -12.38 11.00
C PRO A 573 27.52 -13.41 11.42
N TYR A 574 27.54 -14.58 10.81
CA TYR A 574 26.61 -15.68 11.11
C TYR A 574 26.59 -16.02 12.60
N GLU A 575 27.74 -16.13 13.27
CA GLU A 575 27.80 -16.51 14.68
C GLU A 575 27.06 -15.52 15.58
N SER A 576 26.98 -14.25 15.17
CA SER A 576 26.24 -13.21 15.87
C SER A 576 24.76 -13.22 15.57
N SER A 577 24.37 -13.60 14.34
CA SER A 577 22.96 -13.68 13.94
C SER A 577 22.28 -15.02 14.24
N HIS A 578 23.08 -16.04 14.53
CA HIS A 578 22.62 -17.35 14.94
C HIS A 578 22.17 -17.38 16.41
N LEU A 579 21.02 -17.99 16.64
CA LEU A 579 20.49 -18.36 17.96
C LEU A 579 20.06 -19.83 17.95
N GLU A 580 20.47 -20.59 18.96
CA GLU A 580 20.07 -21.98 19.10
C GLU A 580 18.56 -22.14 19.34
N ASN A 581 17.97 -23.22 18.81
CA ASN A 581 16.57 -23.60 18.96
C ASN A 581 15.57 -22.67 18.23
N SER A 582 15.98 -22.08 17.10
CA SER A 582 15.04 -21.46 16.17
C SER A 582 14.14 -22.53 15.53
N GLU A 583 12.88 -22.17 15.24
CA GLU A 583 11.94 -23.02 14.50
C GLU A 583 12.35 -23.12 13.02
N SER A 584 12.95 -22.06 12.46
CA SER A 584 13.68 -22.11 11.20
C SER A 584 14.84 -21.11 11.19
N GLU A 585 15.88 -21.45 10.44
CA GLU A 585 16.98 -20.57 10.10
C GLU A 585 17.22 -20.63 8.60
N THR A 586 17.10 -19.48 7.93
CA THR A 586 17.15 -19.38 6.47
C THR A 586 18.27 -18.45 6.05
N LEU A 587 19.18 -18.94 5.20
CA LEU A 587 20.27 -18.16 4.62
C LEU A 587 19.82 -17.54 3.29
N ILE A 588 19.94 -16.21 3.18
CA ILE A 588 19.59 -15.45 1.99
C ILE A 588 20.84 -14.83 1.39
N GLN A 589 21.09 -15.08 0.10
CA GLN A 589 22.20 -14.42 -0.59
C GLN A 589 21.94 -12.91 -0.72
N SER A 590 22.58 -12.13 0.15
CA SER A 590 22.37 -10.69 0.30
C SER A 590 23.44 -10.07 1.20
N GLU A 591 23.70 -8.78 0.99
CA GLU A 591 24.37 -7.94 1.99
C GLU A 591 23.38 -7.57 3.12
N HIS A 592 23.70 -6.58 3.97
CA HIS A 592 22.95 -6.35 5.22
C HIS A 592 21.49 -5.91 5.02
N SER A 593 21.10 -5.48 3.81
CA SER A 593 19.72 -5.12 3.47
C SER A 593 18.82 -6.33 3.17
N VAL A 594 19.01 -7.43 3.88
CA VAL A 594 18.33 -8.73 3.71
C VAL A 594 16.82 -8.59 3.68
N GLN A 595 16.26 -7.68 4.49
CA GLN A 595 14.83 -7.42 4.59
C GLN A 595 14.20 -6.89 3.30
N ASN A 596 14.97 -6.42 2.31
CA ASN A 596 14.46 -5.89 1.05
C ASN A 596 14.46 -6.92 -0.09
N HIS A 597 14.88 -8.16 0.16
CA HIS A 597 15.02 -9.18 -0.88
C HIS A 597 13.78 -10.08 -0.99
N PRO A 598 13.31 -10.44 -2.21
CA PRO A 598 12.14 -11.31 -2.39
C PRO A 598 12.21 -12.66 -1.66
N PRO A 599 13.35 -13.38 -1.60
CA PRO A 599 13.46 -14.59 -0.78
C PRO A 599 13.12 -14.38 0.70
N THR A 600 13.48 -13.23 1.28
CA THR A 600 13.11 -12.86 2.65
C THR A 600 11.61 -12.65 2.78
N PHE A 601 10.97 -12.03 1.79
CA PHE A 601 9.50 -11.87 1.76
C PHE A 601 8.80 -13.23 1.75
N LEU A 602 9.31 -14.19 0.95
CA LEU A 602 8.77 -15.53 0.86
C LEU A 602 8.91 -16.31 2.18
N GLU A 603 10.04 -16.18 2.88
CA GLU A 603 10.22 -16.83 4.18
C GLU A 603 9.31 -16.21 5.26
N VAL A 604 9.20 -14.87 5.32
CA VAL A 604 8.25 -14.22 6.23
C VAL A 604 6.82 -14.65 5.90
N LYS A 605 6.45 -14.73 4.62
CA LYS A 605 5.15 -15.24 4.16
C LYS A 605 4.91 -16.67 4.64
N ARG A 606 5.89 -17.58 4.50
CA ARG A 606 5.80 -18.97 4.98
C ARG A 606 5.57 -19.01 6.48
N ILE A 607 6.36 -18.25 7.24
CA ILE A 607 6.26 -18.18 8.72
C ILE A 607 4.89 -17.66 9.15
N LEU A 608 4.37 -16.60 8.51
CA LEU A 608 3.04 -16.08 8.83
C LEU A 608 1.96 -17.12 8.53
N LYS A 609 2.03 -17.86 7.43
CA LYS A 609 1.07 -18.93 7.14
C LYS A 609 1.12 -20.07 8.16
N GLU A 610 2.31 -20.42 8.65
CA GLU A 610 2.51 -21.43 9.70
C GLU A 610 1.99 -20.95 11.07
N HIS A 611 2.03 -19.64 11.33
CA HIS A 611 1.57 -19.07 12.60
C HIS A 611 0.06 -19.05 12.74
N ALA A 612 -0.66 -18.99 11.63
CA ALA A 612 -2.12 -18.93 11.65
C ALA A 612 -2.70 -20.20 12.31
N PRO A 613 -3.49 -20.06 13.41
CA PRO A 613 -4.09 -21.19 14.10
C PRO A 613 -5.19 -21.90 13.28
#